data_AF-A0A3T0HST9-F1
#
_entry.id   AF-A0A3T0HST9-F1
#
_cell.length_a   1.000
_cell.length_b   1.000
_cell.length_c   1.000
_cell.angle_alpha   90.00
_cell.angle_beta   90.00
_cell.angle_gamma   90.00
#
_symmetry.space_group_name_H-M   'P 1'
#
loop_
_entity.id
_entity.type
_entity.pdbx_description
1 polymer ?
#
loop_
_entity_poly.entity_id
_entity_poly.type
_entity_poly.pdbx_seq_one_letter_code
_entity_poly.pdbx_strand_id
1 'polypeptide(L)'
;MNKDLIRSGVKILNKLYFHPEKRDEWLAIASTELMLELGLFKNAQIMANLIYSEESYGLLEKIKLFDMKLAHNIEQILKGE
;
A
#
# COMPACT_ATOMS: atom_id res chain seq x y z
N MET A 1 6.58 6.37 -13.59
CA MET A 1 5.49 5.55 -13.03
C MET A 1 4.27 6.44 -12.83
N ASN A 2 3.08 6.02 -13.24
CA ASN A 2 1.88 6.87 -13.21
C ASN A 2 1.33 6.98 -11.78
N LYS A 3 1.37 8.18 -11.18
CA LYS A 3 0.92 8.43 -9.79
C LYS A 3 -0.55 8.08 -9.58
N ASP A 4 -1.41 8.27 -10.59
CA ASP A 4 -2.83 7.98 -10.49
C ASP A 4 -3.13 6.48 -10.45
N LEU A 5 -2.29 5.67 -11.11
CA LEU A 5 -2.37 4.22 -11.05
C LEU A 5 -2.02 3.71 -9.64
N ILE A 6 -0.94 4.24 -9.04
CA ILE A 6 -0.53 3.87 -7.68
C ILE A 6 -1.59 4.30 -6.67
N ARG A 7 -2.12 5.53 -6.79
CA ARG A 7 -3.23 6.01 -5.96
C ARG A 7 -4.45 5.11 -6.06
N SER A 8 -4.83 4.72 -7.28
CA SER A 8 -5.94 3.79 -7.51
C SER A 8 -5.67 2.42 -6.87
N GLY A 9 -4.44 1.92 -6.98
CA GLY A 9 -4.00 0.69 -6.33
C GLY A 9 -4.14 0.75 -4.81
N VAL A 10 -3.62 1.81 -4.17
CA VAL A 10 -3.75 2.03 -2.72
C VAL A 10 -5.22 2.08 -2.29
N LYS A 11 -6.08 2.79 -3.03
CA LYS A 11 -7.53 2.83 -2.74
C LYS A 11 -8.19 1.47 -2.83
N ILE A 12 -7.85 0.69 -3.85
CA ILE A 12 -8.36 -0.66 -4.03
C ILE A 12 -7.93 -1.55 -2.87
N LEU A 13 -6.64 -1.56 -2.51
CA LEU A 13 -6.15 -2.34 -1.38
C LEU A 13 -6.80 -1.92 -0.07
N ASN A 14 -6.95 -0.61 0.17
CA ASN A 14 -7.60 -0.12 1.38
C ASN A 14 -9.05 -0.62 1.49
N LYS A 15 -9.77 -0.64 0.37
CA LYS A 15 -11.13 -1.21 0.31
C LYS A 15 -11.13 -2.72 0.54
N LEU A 16 -10.26 -3.46 -0.15
CA LEU A 16 -10.21 -4.92 -0.06
C LEU A 16 -9.77 -5.41 1.33
N TYR A 17 -8.90 -4.69 2.03
CA TYR A 17 -8.45 -5.06 3.37
C TYR A 17 -9.38 -4.58 4.49
N PHE A 18 -9.95 -3.38 4.38
CA PHE A 18 -10.52 -2.70 5.54
C PHE A 18 -11.97 -2.23 5.37
N HIS A 19 -12.53 -2.18 4.16
CA HIS A 19 -13.91 -1.71 3.99
C HIS A 19 -14.92 -2.86 4.26
N PRO A 20 -15.84 -2.75 5.23
CA PRO A 20 -16.68 -3.88 5.66
C PRO A 20 -17.43 -4.60 4.54
N GLU A 21 -18.01 -3.84 3.60
CA GLU A 21 -18.81 -4.39 2.49
C GLU A 21 -18.00 -4.81 1.25
N LYS A 22 -16.71 -4.45 1.20
CA LYS A 22 -15.82 -4.72 0.05
C LYS A 22 -14.63 -5.58 0.44
N ARG A 23 -14.58 -6.02 1.70
CA ARG A 23 -13.48 -6.78 2.25
C ARG A 23 -13.44 -8.15 1.60
N ASP A 24 -12.34 -8.45 0.96
CA ASP A 24 -12.03 -9.76 0.38
C ASP A 24 -10.54 -9.99 0.56
N GLU A 25 -10.20 -10.81 1.56
CA GLU A 25 -8.82 -10.99 2.01
C GLU A 25 -7.97 -11.75 0.98
N TRP A 26 -8.56 -12.69 0.26
CA TRP A 26 -7.86 -13.42 -0.81
C TRP A 26 -7.55 -12.49 -1.98
N LEU A 27 -8.54 -11.72 -2.43
CA LEU A 27 -8.34 -10.76 -3.51
C LEU A 27 -7.37 -9.64 -3.10
N ALA A 28 -7.39 -9.22 -1.83
CA ALA A 28 -6.46 -8.24 -1.29
C ALA A 28 -5.00 -8.71 -1.36
N ILE A 29 -4.73 -9.95 -0.94
CA ILE A 29 -3.40 -10.57 -0.98
C ILE A 29 -2.92 -10.68 -2.42
N ALA A 30 -3.72 -11.28 -3.31
CA ALA A 30 -3.37 -11.47 -4.72
C ALA A 30 -3.12 -10.12 -5.43
N SER A 31 -3.92 -9.10 -5.11
CA SER A 31 -3.73 -7.75 -5.66
C SER A 31 -2.45 -7.09 -5.14
N THR A 32 -2.09 -7.33 -3.87
CA THR A 32 -0.86 -6.76 -3.28
C THR A 32 0.38 -7.38 -3.90
N GLU A 33 0.40 -8.70 -4.09
CA GLU A 33 1.48 -9.42 -4.79
C GLU A 33 1.66 -8.89 -6.20
N LEU A 34 0.57 -8.80 -6.97
CA LEU A 34 0.60 -8.28 -8.34
C LEU A 34 1.14 -6.85 -8.39
N MET A 35 0.72 -5.96 -7.47
CA MET A 35 1.20 -4.58 -7.43
C MET A 35 2.70 -4.47 -7.10
N LEU A 36 3.21 -5.37 -6.26
CA LEU A 36 4.64 -5.46 -5.96
C LEU A 36 5.45 -5.98 -7.15
N GLU A 37 4.97 -7.03 -7.82
CA GLU A 37 5.58 -7.60 -9.03
C GLU A 37 5.67 -6.58 -10.17
N LEU A 38 4.59 -5.83 -10.39
CA LEU A 38 4.55 -4.73 -11.35
C LEU A 38 5.41 -3.53 -10.93
N GLY A 39 5.96 -3.55 -9.72
CA GLY A 39 6.82 -2.52 -9.18
C GLY A 39 6.11 -1.22 -8.80
N LEU A 40 4.78 -1.26 -8.66
CA LEU A 40 3.97 -0.07 -8.34
C LEU A 40 4.30 0.51 -6.96
N PHE A 41 4.80 -0.30 -6.03
CA PHE A 41 5.15 0.12 -4.67
C PHE A 41 6.66 0.31 -4.44
N LYS A 42 7.48 0.33 -5.50
CA LYS A 42 8.95 0.44 -5.36
C LYS A 42 9.44 1.77 -4.77
N ASN A 43 8.65 2.84 -4.86
CA ASN A 43 9.05 4.16 -4.37
C ASN A 43 8.40 4.44 -3.01
N ALA A 44 9.19 4.30 -1.94
CA ALA A 44 8.76 4.51 -0.57
C ALA A 44 8.22 5.93 -0.33
N GLN A 45 8.78 6.96 -0.96
CA GLN A 45 8.31 8.34 -0.82
C GLN A 45 6.91 8.53 -1.41
N ILE A 46 6.66 7.96 -2.59
CA ILE A 46 5.32 8.01 -3.21
C ILE A 46 4.31 7.27 -2.36
N MET A 47 4.68 6.10 -1.84
CA MET A 47 3.81 5.30 -0.97
C MET A 47 3.51 6.01 0.35
N ALA A 48 4.52 6.60 1.01
CA ALA A 48 4.34 7.38 2.22
C ALA A 48 3.35 8.54 1.99
N ASN A 49 3.56 9.33 0.93
CA ASN A 49 2.67 10.44 0.60
C ASN A 49 1.23 9.97 0.35
N LEU A 50 1.05 8.84 -0.34
CA LEU A 50 -0.27 8.29 -0.63
C LEU A 50 -0.95 7.74 0.62
N ILE A 51 -0.24 6.96 1.44
CA ILE A 51 -0.75 6.43 2.71
C ILE A 51 -1.18 7.56 3.63
N TYR A 52 -0.38 8.62 3.73
CA TYR A 52 -0.73 9.82 4.48
C TYR A 52 -1.99 10.50 3.91
N SER A 53 -2.00 10.80 2.61
CA SER A 53 -3.10 11.56 1.97
C SER A 53 -4.44 10.82 1.91
N GLU A 54 -4.41 9.50 1.91
CA GLU A 54 -5.60 8.63 1.84
C GLU A 54 -5.90 7.99 3.21
N GLU A 55 -5.24 8.44 4.28
CA GLU A 55 -5.38 7.95 5.66
C GLU A 55 -5.30 6.41 5.79
N SER A 56 -4.48 5.79 4.94
CA SER A 56 -4.45 4.33 4.71
C SER A 56 -3.39 3.62 5.54
N TYR A 57 -3.13 4.07 6.78
CA TYR A 57 -2.00 3.60 7.60
C TYR A 57 -2.01 2.09 7.88
N GLY A 58 -3.20 1.48 7.96
CA GLY A 58 -3.34 0.03 8.13
C GLY A 58 -2.68 -0.80 7.01
N LEU A 59 -2.49 -0.23 5.82
CA LEU A 59 -1.79 -0.90 4.72
C LEU A 59 -0.32 -1.19 5.04
N LEU A 60 0.31 -0.46 5.95
CA LEU A 60 1.70 -0.72 6.35
C LEU A 60 1.86 -2.13 6.92
N GLU A 61 0.95 -2.54 7.80
CA GLU A 61 0.94 -3.89 8.36
C GLU A 61 0.73 -4.97 7.29
N LYS A 62 -0.02 -4.64 6.24
CA LYS A 62 -0.23 -5.56 5.10
C LYS A 62 0.99 -5.64 4.21
N ILE A 63 1.65 -4.51 3.92
CA ILE A 63 2.89 -4.48 3.11
C ILE A 63 4.03 -5.23 3.83
N LYS A 64 4.12 -5.16 5.17
CA LYS A 64 5.12 -5.92 5.95
C LYS A 64 5.11 -7.42 5.68
N LEU A 65 3.96 -7.99 5.33
CA LEU A 65 3.81 -9.41 5.02
C LEU A 65 4.54 -9.81 3.72
N PHE A 66 4.80 -8.87 2.83
CA PHE A 66 5.40 -9.11 1.51
C PHE A 66 6.79 -8.49 1.37
N ASP A 67 6.98 -7.27 1.86
CA ASP A 67 8.24 -6.55 1.79
C ASP A 67 8.43 -5.69 3.05
N MET A 68 9.05 -6.31 4.06
CA MET A 68 9.36 -5.67 5.34
C MET A 68 10.29 -4.46 5.17
N LYS A 69 11.24 -4.51 4.23
CA LYS A 69 12.19 -3.41 4.00
C LYS A 69 11.49 -2.20 3.40
N LEU A 70 10.62 -2.42 2.42
CA LEU A 70 9.79 -1.36 1.86
C LEU A 70 8.89 -0.74 2.92
N ALA A 71 8.17 -1.56 3.70
CA ALA A 71 7.30 -1.07 4.76
C ALA A 71 8.07 -0.23 5.78
N HIS A 72 9.24 -0.69 6.21
CA HIS A 72 10.11 0.05 7.12
C HIS A 72 10.53 1.40 6.55
N ASN A 73 10.98 1.46 5.29
CA ASN A 73 11.34 2.72 4.65
C ASN A 73 10.17 3.70 4.58
N ILE A 74 8.95 3.21 4.30
CA ILE A 74 7.75 4.04 4.29
C ILE A 74 7.46 4.59 5.70
N GLU A 75 7.58 3.75 6.74
CA GLU A 75 7.37 4.16 8.13
C GLU A 75 8.36 5.25 8.57
N GLN A 76 9.64 5.15 8.20
CA GLN A 76 10.65 6.17 8.50
C GLN A 76 10.26 7.51 7.87
N ILE A 77 9.89 7.51 6.60
CA ILE A 77 9.45 8.72 5.89
C ILE A 77 8.21 9.35 6.56
N LEU A 78 7.23 8.52 6.97
CA LEU A 78 6.02 9.00 7.67
C LEU A 78 6.31 9.57 9.05
N LYS A 79 7.37 9.11 9.73
CA LYS A 79 7.85 9.65 11.01
C LYS A 79 8.67 10.94 10.84
N GLY A 80 9.04 11.30 9.60
CA GLY A 80 9.90 12.44 9.30
C GLY A 80 11.40 12.14 9.45
N GLU A 81 11.78 10.86 9.38
CA GLU A 81 13.16 10.36 9.44
C GLU A 81 13.72 10.05 8.05
#